data_AF-A0A2V6E2X8-F1
#
_entry.id   AF-A0A2V6E2X8-F1
#
_cell.length_a   1.000
_cell.length_b   1.000
_cell.length_c   1.000
_cell.angle_alpha   90.00
_cell.angle_beta   90.00
_cell.angle_gamma   90.00
#
_symmetry.space_group_name_H-M   'P 1'
#
loop_
_entity.id
_entity.type
_entity.pdbx_description
1 polymer ?
#
loop_
_entity_poly.entity_id
_entity_poly.type
_entity_poly.pdbx_seq_one_letter_code
_entity_poly.pdbx_strand_id
1 'polypeptide(L)'
;MFLQIRTEFASVQSVSSSSQPIRLAVEDKLAALRRIDKGRPWSSLDDRLYCTICKRVISGRQIEVVGGTNGLRALHLKCSTANCLSTPADWILPVKSDTVREIDIHADFNTPETSQSG
;
A
#
# COMPACT_ATOMS: atom_id res chain seq x y z
N MET A 1 -0.94 4.66 56.43
CA MET A 1 -1.19 5.50 55.25
C MET A 1 -0.90 4.64 54.02
N PHE A 2 -1.95 4.09 53.37
CA PHE A 2 -1.82 3.27 52.17
C PHE A 2 -2.56 3.99 51.04
N LEU A 3 -1.85 4.39 49.99
CA LEU A 3 -2.43 5.10 48.85
C LEU A 3 -2.74 4.07 47.77
N GLN A 4 -4.01 3.70 47.61
CA GLN A 4 -4.48 2.88 46.49
C GLN A 4 -4.67 3.77 45.26
N ILE A 5 -3.82 3.59 44.25
CA ILE A 5 -4.01 4.22 42.94
C ILE A 5 -4.97 3.33 42.14
N ARG A 6 -6.25 3.74 42.05
CA ARG A 6 -7.18 3.21 41.05
C ARG A 6 -6.84 3.86 39.71
N THR A 7 -6.10 3.16 38.87
CA THR A 7 -5.90 3.56 37.48
C THR A 7 -7.07 2.99 36.67
N GLU A 8 -8.15 3.76 36.57
CA GLU A 8 -9.26 3.44 35.66
C GLU A 8 -8.76 3.75 34.24
N PHE A 9 -8.42 2.70 33.48
CA PHE A 9 -8.01 2.85 32.09
C PHE A 9 -9.26 3.16 31.26
N ALA A 10 -9.48 4.43 30.92
CA ALA A 10 -10.58 4.84 30.07
C ALA A 10 -10.41 4.15 28.69
N SER A 11 -11.34 3.25 28.38
CA SER A 11 -11.41 2.58 27.09
C SER A 11 -11.60 3.65 26.01
N VAL A 12 -10.56 3.86 25.20
CA VAL A 12 -10.62 4.76 24.05
C VAL A 12 -11.47 4.08 22.98
N GLN A 13 -12.78 4.32 23.03
CA GLN A 13 -13.68 3.84 21.98
C GLN A 13 -13.29 4.53 20.68
N SER A 14 -12.71 3.72 19.79
CA SER A 14 -12.26 4.16 18.48
C SER A 14 -13.47 4.53 17.65
N VAL A 15 -13.69 5.82 17.42
CA VAL A 15 -14.68 6.31 16.46
C VAL A 15 -14.24 5.90 15.06
N SER A 16 -14.76 4.79 14.56
CA SER A 16 -14.62 4.36 13.17
C SER A 16 -15.38 5.34 12.28
N SER A 17 -14.71 6.44 11.92
CA SER A 17 -15.20 7.39 10.92
C SER A 17 -15.23 6.69 9.57
N SER A 18 -16.36 6.04 9.26
CA SER A 18 -16.65 5.56 7.91
C SER A 18 -16.79 6.77 6.99
N SER A 19 -15.67 7.24 6.45
CA SER A 19 -15.68 8.29 5.43
C SER A 19 -16.22 7.67 4.15
N GLN A 20 -17.38 8.15 3.70
CA GLN A 20 -17.98 7.68 2.45
C GLN A 20 -17.09 8.07 1.26
N PRO A 21 -16.99 7.22 0.22
CA PRO A 21 -16.30 7.55 -1.01
C PRO A 21 -16.93 8.76 -1.70
N ILE A 22 -16.09 9.72 -2.11
CA ILE A 22 -16.51 10.87 -2.89
C ILE A 22 -16.62 10.45 -4.35
N ARG A 23 -17.78 10.71 -4.97
CA ARG A 23 -17.94 10.53 -6.42
C ARG A 23 -17.34 11.73 -7.14
N LEU A 24 -16.16 11.52 -7.73
CA LEU A 24 -15.47 12.52 -8.55
C LEU A 24 -15.65 12.19 -10.03
N ALA A 25 -15.60 13.21 -10.89
CA ALA A 25 -15.41 13.02 -12.32
C ALA A 25 -14.07 12.30 -12.58
N VAL A 26 -13.93 11.70 -13.77
CA VAL A 26 -12.76 10.87 -14.12
C VAL A 26 -11.46 11.67 -14.03
N GLU A 27 -11.48 12.89 -14.56
CA GLU A 27 -10.36 13.82 -14.60
C GLU A 27 -9.98 14.29 -13.20
N ASP A 28 -10.98 14.68 -12.40
CA ASP A 28 -10.79 15.10 -11.01
C ASP A 28 -10.24 13.97 -10.14
N LYS A 29 -10.67 12.73 -10.41
CA LYS A 29 -10.16 11.54 -9.71
C LYS A 29 -8.69 11.30 -10.02
N LEU A 30 -8.30 11.39 -11.29
CA LEU A 30 -6.90 11.24 -11.68
C LEU A 30 -6.03 12.34 -11.08
N ALA A 31 -6.52 13.59 -11.07
CA ALA A 31 -5.84 14.70 -10.41
C ALA A 31 -5.70 14.47 -8.89
N ALA A 32 -6.73 13.94 -8.23
CA ALA A 32 -6.67 13.58 -6.81
C ALA A 32 -5.64 12.48 -6.52
N LEU A 33 -5.59 11.43 -7.35
CA LEU A 33 -4.57 10.37 -7.24
C LEU A 33 -3.15 10.95 -7.34
N ARG A 34 -2.88 11.75 -8.38
CA ARG A 34 -1.58 12.43 -8.57
C ARG A 34 -1.19 13.34 -7.40
N ARG A 35 -2.17 14.04 -6.82
CA ARG A 35 -1.95 14.99 -5.73
C ARG A 35 -1.65 14.31 -4.39
N ILE A 36 -2.35 13.22 -4.08
CA ILE A 36 -2.26 12.53 -2.79
C ILE A 36 -1.13 11.49 -2.82
N ASP A 37 -1.01 10.72 -3.89
CA ASP A 37 -0.02 9.66 -4.06
C ASP A 37 1.17 10.12 -4.91
N LYS A 38 1.90 11.12 -4.39
CA LYS A 38 2.98 11.82 -5.12
C LYS A 38 4.17 10.93 -5.52
N GLY A 39 4.34 9.78 -4.86
CA GLY A 39 5.46 8.87 -5.11
C GLY A 39 5.30 8.02 -6.37
N ARG A 40 4.14 8.06 -7.03
CA ARG A 40 3.82 7.19 -8.17
C ARG A 40 3.39 8.00 -9.40
N PRO A 41 3.88 7.63 -10.59
CA PRO A 41 3.51 8.28 -11.84
C PRO A 41 2.15 7.77 -12.33
N TRP A 42 1.07 8.34 -11.80
CA TRP A 42 -0.29 8.10 -12.28
C TRP A 42 -0.50 8.70 -13.68
N SER A 43 -0.42 7.88 -14.72
CA SER A 43 -0.65 8.24 -16.12
C SER A 43 -2.13 8.14 -16.49
N SER A 44 -2.82 7.12 -15.97
CA SER A 44 -4.25 6.86 -16.20
C SER A 44 -4.92 6.23 -14.97
N LEU A 45 -6.25 6.26 -14.90
CA LEU A 45 -7.01 5.47 -13.92
C LEU A 45 -6.90 3.94 -14.15
N ASP A 46 -6.38 3.52 -15.30
CA ASP A 46 -6.16 2.12 -15.63
C ASP A 46 -4.81 1.59 -15.11
N ASP A 47 -3.95 2.48 -14.59
CA ASP A 47 -2.71 2.08 -13.93
C ASP A 47 -3.01 1.17 -12.75
N ARG A 48 -2.24 0.09 -12.65
CA ARG A 48 -2.47 -1.01 -11.73
C ARG A 48 -1.46 -1.01 -10.61
N LEU A 49 -1.93 -1.35 -9.42
CA LEU A 49 -1.14 -1.51 -8.21
C LEU A 49 -1.50 -2.83 -7.56
N TYR A 50 -0.54 -3.45 -6.89
CA TYR A 50 -0.80 -4.60 -6.03
C TYR A 50 -0.97 -4.11 -4.60
N CYS A 51 -2.15 -4.39 -4.02
CA CYS A 51 -2.42 -4.11 -2.62
C CYS A 51 -1.86 -5.22 -1.74
N THR A 52 -0.91 -4.90 -0.88
CA THR A 52 -0.26 -5.88 0.00
C THR A 52 -1.15 -6.34 1.14
N ILE A 53 -2.23 -5.62 1.46
CA ILE A 53 -3.20 -5.99 2.51
C ILE A 53 -4.19 -7.02 1.99
N CYS A 54 -4.98 -6.68 0.97
CA CYS A 54 -5.99 -7.60 0.43
C CYS A 54 -5.46 -8.57 -0.64
N LYS A 55 -4.16 -8.48 -0.97
CA LYS A 55 -3.45 -9.35 -1.93
C LYS A 55 -4.05 -9.36 -3.33
N ARG A 56 -4.63 -8.23 -3.76
CA ARG A 56 -5.28 -8.06 -5.07
C ARG A 56 -4.61 -6.98 -5.89
N VAL A 57 -4.64 -7.15 -7.20
CA VAL A 57 -4.35 -6.07 -8.15
C VAL A 57 -5.56 -5.16 -8.23
N ILE A 58 -5.35 -3.88 -8.02
CA ILE A 58 -6.35 -2.82 -8.09
C ILE A 58 -5.91 -1.77 -9.12
N SER A 59 -6.87 -1.13 -9.78
CA SER A 59 -6.59 0.03 -10.64
C SER A 59 -6.94 1.35 -9.95
N GLY A 60 -6.49 2.47 -10.52
CA GLY A 60 -6.93 3.81 -10.13
C GLY A 60 -8.45 3.96 -10.08
N ARG A 61 -9.19 3.25 -10.94
CA ARG A 61 -10.67 3.20 -10.90
C ARG A 61 -11.21 2.57 -9.62
N GLN A 62 -10.54 1.55 -9.09
CA GLN A 62 -10.91 0.82 -7.88
C GLN A 62 -10.38 1.46 -6.59
N ILE A 63 -9.56 2.51 -6.70
CA ILE A 63 -9.16 3.31 -5.54
C ILE A 63 -10.26 4.33 -5.25
N GLU A 64 -10.66 4.43 -4.00
CA GLU A 64 -11.64 5.38 -3.51
C GLU A 64 -10.94 6.61 -2.96
N VAL A 65 -11.47 7.79 -3.31
CA VAL A 65 -11.09 9.04 -2.67
C VAL A 65 -12.11 9.31 -1.57
N VAL A 66 -11.63 9.47 -0.35
CA VAL A 66 -12.45 9.57 0.86
C VAL A 66 -12.01 10.79 1.69
N GLY A 67 -12.91 11.32 2.49
CA GLY A 67 -12.69 12.51 3.33
C GLY A 67 -13.42 13.76 2.82
N GLY A 68 -13.01 14.94 3.28
CA GLY A 68 -13.49 16.21 2.74
C GLY A 68 -14.91 16.65 3.12
N THR A 69 -15.67 15.90 3.93
CA THR A 69 -17.10 16.24 4.18
C THR A 69 -17.31 17.62 4.81
N ASN A 70 -16.31 18.16 5.55
CA ASN A 70 -16.48 19.40 6.32
C ASN A 70 -15.26 20.35 6.23
N GLY A 71 -14.44 20.27 5.17
CA GLY A 71 -13.24 21.13 5.00
C GLY A 71 -12.08 20.92 5.99
N LEU A 72 -12.29 20.19 7.10
CA LEU A 72 -11.29 19.95 8.15
C LEU A 72 -10.48 18.67 7.95
N ARG A 73 -10.97 17.69 7.18
CA ARG A 73 -10.25 16.43 6.93
C ARG A 73 -9.66 16.43 5.52
N ALA A 74 -8.36 16.22 5.45
CA ALA A 74 -7.65 16.01 4.20
C ALA A 74 -8.24 14.82 3.42
N LEU A 75 -8.22 14.94 2.09
CA LEU A 75 -8.53 13.83 1.22
C LEU A 75 -7.49 12.72 1.40
N HIS A 76 -7.96 11.48 1.45
CA HIS A 76 -7.12 10.30 1.50
C HIS A 76 -7.61 9.26 0.49
N LEU A 77 -6.73 8.32 0.17
CA LEU A 77 -7.01 7.24 -0.77
C LEU A 77 -7.21 5.93 -0.01
N LYS A 78 -8.16 5.11 -0.46
CA LYS A 78 -8.49 3.81 0.13
C LYS A 78 -8.73 2.78 -0.97
N CYS A 79 -8.43 1.50 -0.69
CA CYS A 79 -8.83 0.40 -1.56
C CYS A 79 -10.33 0.11 -1.44
N SER A 80 -11.05 -0.02 -2.56
CA SER A 80 -12.49 -0.35 -2.58
C SER A 80 -12.83 -1.78 -2.12
N THR A 81 -11.82 -2.64 -1.91
CA THR A 81 -12.09 -4.01 -1.43
C THR A 81 -12.70 -3.95 -0.04
N ALA A 82 -13.81 -4.67 0.16
CA ALA A 82 -14.50 -4.75 1.45
C ALA A 82 -13.53 -5.12 2.57
N ASN A 83 -13.60 -4.38 3.69
CA ASN A 83 -12.76 -4.54 4.87
C ASN A 83 -11.25 -4.32 4.64
N CYS A 84 -10.83 -3.82 3.47
CA CYS A 84 -9.45 -3.42 3.25
C CYS A 84 -9.20 -2.01 3.80
N LEU A 85 -8.20 -1.89 4.67
CA LEU A 85 -7.76 -0.62 5.26
C LEU A 85 -6.44 -0.13 4.64
N SER A 86 -6.06 -0.68 3.49
CA SER A 86 -4.80 -0.31 2.83
C SER A 86 -4.79 1.16 2.44
N THR A 87 -3.64 1.78 2.65
CA THR A 87 -3.29 3.14 2.27
C THR A 87 -2.30 3.11 1.09
N PRO A 88 -1.95 4.27 0.49
CA PRO A 88 -0.93 4.31 -0.56
C PRO A 88 0.42 3.68 -0.17
N ALA A 89 0.77 3.64 1.11
CA ALA A 89 2.01 2.99 1.56
C ALA A 89 1.98 1.46 1.35
N ASP A 90 0.79 0.87 1.32
CA ASP A 90 0.57 -0.58 1.19
C ASP A 90 0.42 -1.03 -0.27
N TRP A 91 0.64 -0.13 -1.23
CA TRP A 91 0.47 -0.40 -2.65
C TRP A 91 1.81 -0.40 -3.35
N ILE A 92 2.10 -1.48 -4.07
CA ILE A 92 3.35 -1.64 -4.82
C ILE A 92 3.05 -1.74 -6.32
N LEU A 93 3.98 -1.29 -7.16
CA LEU A 93 3.87 -1.48 -8.60
C LEU A 93 3.97 -2.99 -8.88
N PRO A 94 3.03 -3.57 -9.66
CA PRO A 94 3.16 -4.95 -10.09
C PRO A 94 4.42 -5.10 -10.92
N VAL A 95 5.24 -6.10 -10.59
CA VAL A 95 6.43 -6.44 -11.38
C VAL A 95 5.95 -6.90 -12.74
N LYS A 96 6.37 -6.21 -13.80
CA LYS A 96 6.23 -6.73 -15.16
C LYS A 96 7.29 -7.81 -15.31
N SER A 97 6.88 -9.02 -15.68
CA SER A 97 7.76 -10.19 -15.84
C SER A 97 8.88 -9.98 -16.86
N ASP A 98 8.79 -8.94 -17.69
CA ASP A 98 9.64 -8.73 -18.85
C ASP A 98 11.08 -8.31 -18.50
N THR A 99 11.41 -8.14 -17.21
CA THR A 99 12.75 -7.72 -16.77
C THR A 99 13.46 -8.70 -15.83
N VAL A 100 13.00 -9.95 -15.72
CA VAL A 100 13.82 -11.00 -15.08
C VAL A 100 14.93 -11.37 -16.06
N ARG A 101 15.99 -10.55 -16.12
CA ARG A 101 17.28 -11.00 -16.65
C ARG A 101 17.83 -11.93 -15.59
N GLU A 102 17.81 -13.21 -15.91
CA GLU A 102 18.51 -14.27 -15.20
C GLU A 102 19.91 -13.75 -14.84
N ILE A 103 20.16 -13.53 -13.56
CA ILE A 103 21.51 -13.30 -13.07
C ILE A 103 22.08 -14.71 -13.00
N ASP A 104 22.84 -15.09 -14.03
CA ASP A 104 23.68 -16.28 -13.99
C ASP A 104 24.69 -16.08 -12.86
N ILE A 105 24.35 -16.57 -11.67
CA ILE A 105 25.31 -16.76 -10.60
C ILE A 105 26.22 -17.89 -11.10
N HIS A 106 27.25 -17.53 -11.85
CA HIS A 106 28.43 -18.38 -12.04
C HIS A 106 29.06 -18.51 -10.65
N ALA A 107 28.56 -19.45 -9.88
CA ALA A 107 29.28 -19.98 -8.74
C ALA A 107 30.49 -20.72 -9.32
N ASP A 108 31.62 -20.03 -9.41
CA ASP A 108 32.93 -20.65 -9.54
C ASP A 108 33.13 -21.54 -8.31
N PHE A 109 32.64 -22.78 -8.41
CA PHE A 109 33.04 -23.88 -7.56
C PHE A 109 34.50 -24.20 -7.89
N ASN A 110 35.42 -23.41 -7.33
CA ASN A 110 36.79 -23.85 -7.17
C ASN A 110 36.78 -24.99 -6.13
N THR A 111 36.69 -26.20 -6.66
CA THR A 111 36.85 -27.44 -5.93
C THR A 111 38.36 -27.62 -5.74
N PRO A 112 38.92 -27.67 -4.52
CA PRO A 112 40.31 -28.05 -4.36
C PRO A 112 40.46 -29.53 -4.76
N GLU A 113 41.18 -29.74 -5.86
CA GLU A 113 41.55 -31.07 -6.35
C GLU A 113 42.28 -31.84 -5.24
N THR A 114 41.67 -32.94 -4.81
CA THR A 114 42.34 -33.94 -3.97
C THR A 114 43.28 -34.71 -4.87
N SER A 115 44.57 -34.36 -4.88
CA SER A 115 45.61 -35.18 -5.51
C SER A 115 46.34 -35.99 -4.42
N GLN A 116 45.94 -37.25 -4.28
CA GLN A 116 46.84 -38.32 -3.87
C GLN A 116 47.71 -38.70 -5.08
N SER A 117 49.04 -38.69 -4.93
CA SER A 117 49.94 -39.69 -5.53
C SER A 117 51.40 -39.36 -5.24
N GLY A 118 52.14 -40.29 -4.63
CA GLY A 118 53.61 -40.31 -4.60
C GLY A 118 54.19 -40.81 -3.31
#